data_AF-A0A1M3BSU1-F1
#
_entry.id   AF-A0A1M3BSU1-F1
#
_cell.length_a   1.000
_cell.length_b   1.000
_cell.length_c   1.000
_cell.angle_alpha   90.00
_cell.angle_beta   90.00
_cell.angle_gamma   90.00
#
_symmetry.space_group_name_H-M   'P 1'
#
loop_
_entity.id
_entity.type
_entity.pdbx_description
1 polymer ?
#
loop_
_entity_poly.entity_id
_entity_poly.type
_entity_poly.pdbx_seq_one_letter_code
_entity_poly.pdbx_strand_id
1 'polypeptide(L)'
;MSVLLIPEHQPNFPLEDVSDKNAVLFEQLLLDPNYIFTIHELAEQHVTAFKLGHATIRSLGHVIYKNGQQQMAFSYGATLYEALSSTVKPEVRTFSENIRVSGVVNTILALRDDTTSAIMGIMDEEESFTEEMPTAAKLIHYASEFSPDFDKRLVLWGAALERSIDRDMMDIAA
;
A
#
# COMPACT_ATOMS: atom_id res chain seq x y z
N MET A 1 -9.40 -31.32 0.83
CA MET A 1 -10.15 -30.68 1.91
C MET A 1 -9.65 -29.25 1.99
N SER A 2 -10.48 -28.23 1.76
CA SER A 2 -10.07 -26.83 1.94
C SER A 2 -10.18 -26.49 3.42
N VAL A 3 -9.05 -26.22 4.08
CA VAL A 3 -9.06 -25.62 5.41
C VAL A 3 -9.46 -24.17 5.23
N LEU A 4 -10.54 -23.72 5.88
CA LEU A 4 -10.86 -22.30 5.96
C LEU A 4 -9.74 -21.61 6.74
N LEU A 5 -8.92 -20.81 6.05
CA LEU A 5 -7.87 -20.05 6.71
C LEU A 5 -8.50 -18.85 7.43
N ILE A 6 -8.24 -18.75 8.73
CA ILE A 6 -8.64 -17.61 9.55
C ILE A 6 -7.42 -16.68 9.63
N PRO A 7 -7.58 -15.37 9.37
CA PRO A 7 -6.49 -14.41 9.47
C PRO A 7 -5.82 -14.46 10.84
N GLU A 8 -4.50 -14.40 10.84
CA GLU A 8 -3.69 -14.20 12.02
C GLU A 8 -3.59 -12.71 12.31
N HIS A 9 -3.91 -12.30 13.53
CA HIS A 9 -3.86 -10.89 13.90
C HIS A 9 -2.40 -10.42 14.02
N GLN A 10 -1.99 -9.45 13.18
CA GLN A 10 -0.66 -8.84 13.20
C GLN A 10 -0.73 -7.35 13.58
N PRO A 11 -0.87 -7.02 14.87
CA PRO A 11 -1.10 -5.64 15.32
C PRO A 11 0.09 -4.69 15.09
N ASN A 12 1.29 -5.23 14.87
CA ASN A 12 2.50 -4.45 14.61
C ASN A 12 2.72 -4.17 13.11
N PHE A 13 1.93 -4.76 12.21
CA PHE A 13 2.00 -4.44 10.79
C PHE A 13 1.67 -2.95 10.56
N PRO A 14 2.50 -2.15 9.85
CA PRO A 14 3.52 -2.56 8.89
C PRO A 14 4.98 -2.43 9.35
N LEU A 15 5.22 -2.43 10.67
CA LEU A 15 6.57 -2.47 11.26
C LEU A 15 7.20 -3.86 11.19
N GLU A 16 6.41 -4.88 10.87
CA GLU A 16 6.82 -6.26 10.60
C GLU A 16 6.22 -6.74 9.28
N ASP A 17 6.88 -7.71 8.64
CA ASP A 17 6.40 -8.34 7.41
C ASP A 17 5.16 -9.23 7.65
N VAL A 18 4.50 -9.62 6.57
CA VAL A 18 3.36 -10.53 6.57
C VAL A 18 3.81 -11.93 7.02
N SER A 19 3.09 -12.52 7.97
CA SER A 19 3.31 -13.91 8.39
C SER A 19 2.98 -14.90 7.28
N ASP A 20 3.64 -16.07 7.27
CA ASP A 20 3.39 -17.12 6.27
C ASP A 20 1.90 -17.51 6.19
N LYS A 21 1.21 -17.56 7.33
CA LYS A 21 -0.21 -17.91 7.39
C LYS A 21 -1.08 -16.86 6.71
N ASN A 22 -0.80 -15.58 6.95
CA ASN A 22 -1.52 -14.49 6.30
C ASN A 22 -1.17 -14.38 4.80
N ALA A 23 0.07 -14.70 4.42
CA ALA A 23 0.47 -14.75 3.02
C ALA A 23 -0.36 -15.78 2.24
N VAL A 24 -0.46 -17.02 2.73
CA VAL A 24 -1.28 -18.07 2.10
C VAL A 24 -2.76 -17.69 2.08
N LEU A 25 -3.27 -17.07 3.14
CA LEU A 25 -4.66 -16.57 3.17
C LEU A 25 -4.87 -15.52 2.07
N PHE A 26 -3.99 -14.52 1.98
CA PHE A 26 -4.11 -13.46 0.98
C PHE A 26 -4.05 -14.03 -0.44
N GLU A 27 -3.14 -14.96 -0.73
CA GLU A 27 -3.08 -15.66 -2.02
C GLU A 27 -4.39 -16.36 -2.40
N GLN A 28 -5.08 -16.96 -1.42
CA GLN A 28 -6.39 -17.58 -1.66
C GLN A 28 -7.48 -16.54 -1.92
N LEU A 29 -7.45 -15.42 -1.20
CA LEU A 29 -8.43 -14.35 -1.36
C LEU A 29 -8.29 -13.63 -2.70
N LEU A 30 -7.07 -13.52 -3.24
CA LEU A 30 -6.80 -13.00 -4.58
C LEU A 30 -7.49 -13.78 -5.71
N LEU A 31 -7.92 -15.02 -5.46
CA LEU A 31 -8.67 -15.82 -6.44
C LEU A 31 -10.11 -15.31 -6.64
N ASP A 32 -10.65 -14.54 -5.70
CA ASP A 32 -11.92 -13.82 -5.90
C ASP A 32 -11.63 -12.48 -6.61
N PRO A 33 -12.13 -12.29 -7.85
CA PRO A 33 -11.84 -11.11 -8.65
C PRO A 33 -12.34 -9.80 -8.02
N ASN A 34 -13.28 -9.86 -7.08
CA ASN A 34 -13.82 -8.66 -6.42
C ASN A 34 -13.17 -8.37 -5.07
N TYR A 35 -12.32 -9.27 -4.57
CA TYR A 35 -11.79 -9.19 -3.22
C TYR A 35 -11.02 -7.89 -2.97
N ILE A 36 -10.06 -7.56 -3.83
CA ILE A 36 -9.22 -6.37 -3.71
C ILE A 36 -10.08 -5.10 -3.64
N PHE A 37 -11.03 -4.93 -4.57
CA PHE A 37 -11.88 -3.75 -4.61
C PHE A 37 -12.80 -3.66 -3.40
N THR A 38 -13.41 -4.78 -2.99
CA THR A 38 -14.31 -4.82 -1.83
C THR A 38 -13.58 -4.44 -0.54
N ILE A 39 -12.38 -5.00 -0.33
CA ILE A 39 -11.60 -4.70 0.87
C ILE A 39 -11.04 -3.29 0.83
N HIS A 40 -10.55 -2.81 -0.32
CA HIS A 40 -10.12 -1.43 -0.50
C HIS A 40 -11.23 -0.41 -0.14
N GLU A 41 -12.46 -0.60 -0.65
CA GLU A 41 -13.57 0.30 -0.34
C GLU A 41 -13.89 0.32 1.16
N LEU A 42 -13.85 -0.83 1.82
CA LEU A 42 -14.02 -0.94 3.27
C LEU A 42 -12.87 -0.25 4.02
N ALA A 43 -11.64 -0.44 3.53
CA ALA A 43 -10.42 0.10 4.12
C ALA A 43 -10.42 1.64 4.06
N GLU A 44 -10.74 2.25 2.91
CA GLU A 44 -10.85 3.71 2.77
C GLU A 44 -11.97 4.32 3.64
N GLN A 45 -13.07 3.59 3.84
CA GLN A 45 -14.19 4.07 4.66
C GLN A 45 -13.83 4.12 6.15
N HIS A 46 -12.95 3.24 6.61
CA HIS A 46 -12.70 3.04 8.02
C HIS A 46 -11.30 3.45 8.48
N VAL A 47 -10.28 3.36 7.63
CA VAL A 47 -8.89 3.65 7.98
C VAL A 47 -8.48 5.01 7.42
N THR A 48 -8.32 5.99 8.30
CA THR A 48 -7.93 7.37 7.91
C THR A 48 -6.62 7.42 7.14
N ALA A 49 -5.66 6.55 7.48
CA ALA A 49 -4.36 6.48 6.81
C ALA A 49 -4.55 6.21 5.31
N PHE A 50 -5.36 5.23 4.94
CA PHE A 50 -5.62 4.87 3.54
C PHE A 50 -6.42 5.94 2.81
N LYS A 51 -7.44 6.50 3.44
CA LYS A 51 -8.21 7.61 2.82
C LYS A 51 -7.32 8.80 2.43
N LEU A 52 -6.37 9.17 3.29
CA LEU A 52 -5.44 10.26 3.01
C LEU A 52 -4.30 9.81 2.10
N GLY A 53 -3.76 8.61 2.34
CA GLY A 53 -2.65 8.03 1.62
C GLY A 53 -2.98 7.83 0.16
N HIS A 54 -4.02 7.06 -0.14
CA HIS A 54 -4.46 6.78 -1.50
C HIS A 54 -4.79 8.05 -2.29
N ALA A 55 -5.54 8.98 -1.69
CA ALA A 55 -5.86 10.26 -2.34
C ALA A 55 -4.59 11.06 -2.68
N THR A 56 -3.58 10.98 -1.81
CA THR A 56 -2.28 11.60 -2.03
C THR A 56 -1.50 10.89 -3.12
N ILE A 57 -1.36 9.56 -3.07
CA ILE A 57 -0.68 8.73 -4.08
C ILE A 57 -1.29 8.95 -5.46
N ARG A 58 -2.62 8.98 -5.55
CA ARG A 58 -3.32 9.30 -6.79
C ARG A 58 -2.96 10.68 -7.31
N SER A 59 -2.91 11.69 -6.43
CA SER A 59 -2.52 13.05 -6.79
C SER A 59 -1.06 13.14 -7.24
N LEU A 60 -0.15 12.45 -6.55
CA LEU A 60 1.27 12.33 -6.92
C LEU A 60 1.42 11.67 -8.30
N GLY A 61 0.66 10.60 -8.55
CA GLY A 61 0.62 9.93 -9.84
C GLY A 61 0.27 10.88 -10.99
N HIS A 62 -0.72 11.76 -10.79
CA HIS A 62 -1.10 12.78 -11.78
C HIS A 62 0.00 13.82 -12.06
N VAL A 63 0.86 14.10 -11.09
CA VAL A 63 1.99 15.04 -11.25
C VAL A 63 3.16 14.37 -11.95
N ILE A 64 3.50 13.13 -11.57
CA ILE A 64 4.68 12.41 -12.06
C ILE A 64 4.43 11.85 -13.46
N TYR A 65 3.27 11.26 -13.69
CA TYR A 65 2.99 10.51 -14.91
C TYR A 65 2.01 11.27 -15.81
N LYS A 66 2.36 11.37 -17.09
CA LYS A 66 1.48 11.94 -18.12
C LYS A 66 0.53 10.91 -18.74
N ASN A 67 0.84 9.62 -18.60
CA ASN A 67 0.03 8.51 -19.11
C ASN A 67 -0.97 8.03 -18.04
N GLY A 68 -2.26 8.03 -18.35
CA GLY A 68 -3.31 7.54 -17.45
C GLY A 68 -3.12 6.08 -17.01
N GLN A 69 -2.56 5.22 -17.85
CA GLN A 69 -2.26 3.82 -17.49
C GLN A 69 -1.17 3.71 -16.42
N GLN A 70 -0.17 4.59 -16.46
CA GLN A 70 0.88 4.64 -15.44
C GLN A 70 0.32 5.16 -14.11
N GLN A 71 -0.54 6.17 -14.16
CA GLN A 71 -1.26 6.69 -12.99
C GLN A 71 -2.11 5.59 -12.35
N MET A 72 -2.85 4.83 -13.15
CA MET A 72 -3.67 3.71 -12.68
C MET A 72 -2.82 2.58 -12.08
N ALA A 73 -1.72 2.20 -12.73
CA ALA A 73 -0.80 1.19 -12.19
C ALA A 73 -0.24 1.59 -10.82
N PHE A 74 0.16 2.85 -10.66
CA PHE A 74 0.65 3.39 -9.40
C PHE A 74 -0.44 3.38 -8.31
N SER A 75 -1.66 3.87 -8.61
CA SER A 75 -2.78 3.83 -7.66
C SER A 75 -3.21 2.40 -7.31
N TYR A 76 -3.13 1.48 -8.27
CA TYR A 76 -3.45 0.07 -8.05
C TYR A 76 -2.48 -0.59 -7.06
N GLY A 77 -1.21 -0.17 -7.06
CA GLY A 77 -0.23 -0.54 -6.03
C GLY A 77 -0.70 -0.24 -4.61
N ALA A 78 -1.15 1.00 -4.37
CA ALA A 78 -1.70 1.40 -3.07
C ALA A 78 -2.93 0.57 -2.71
N THR A 79 -3.84 0.36 -3.67
CA THR A 79 -5.04 -0.48 -3.51
C THR A 79 -4.68 -1.91 -3.03
N LEU A 80 -3.67 -2.53 -3.64
CA LEU A 80 -3.23 -3.87 -3.27
C LEU A 80 -2.63 -3.91 -1.87
N TYR A 81 -1.85 -2.89 -1.50
CA TYR A 81 -1.28 -2.78 -0.15
C TYR A 81 -2.36 -2.59 0.92
N GLU A 82 -3.35 -1.73 0.68
CA GLU A 82 -4.48 -1.52 1.60
C GLU A 82 -5.29 -2.79 1.84
N ALA A 83 -5.54 -3.54 0.77
CA ALA A 83 -6.20 -4.83 0.86
C ALA A 83 -5.39 -5.81 1.73
N LEU A 84 -4.08 -5.91 1.49
CA LEU A 84 -3.18 -6.73 2.28
C LEU A 84 -3.17 -6.31 3.75
N SER A 85 -2.97 -5.01 4.03
CA SER A 85 -2.93 -4.45 5.38
C SER A 85 -4.23 -4.73 6.13
N SER A 86 -5.38 -4.53 5.48
CA SER A 86 -6.70 -4.78 6.06
C SER A 86 -6.99 -6.26 6.32
N THR A 87 -6.32 -7.16 5.59
CA THR A 87 -6.41 -8.62 5.82
C THR A 87 -5.71 -9.03 7.11
N VAL A 88 -4.50 -8.51 7.32
CA VAL A 88 -3.61 -8.92 8.41
C VAL A 88 -3.83 -8.12 9.70
N LYS A 89 -4.37 -6.90 9.54
CA LYS A 89 -4.68 -5.94 10.60
C LYS A 89 -6.07 -5.33 10.33
N PRO A 90 -7.15 -6.06 10.64
CA PRO A 90 -8.52 -5.58 10.43
C PRO A 90 -8.97 -4.51 11.44
N GLU A 91 -8.16 -4.20 12.45
CA GLU A 91 -8.51 -3.22 13.48
C GLU A 91 -8.46 -1.79 12.95
N VAL A 92 -9.59 -1.09 13.06
CA VAL A 92 -9.74 0.31 12.71
C VAL A 92 -9.16 1.18 13.82
N ARG A 93 -7.96 1.74 13.61
CA ARG A 93 -7.43 2.77 14.51
C ARG A 93 -8.02 4.13 14.15
N THR A 94 -8.93 4.62 14.98
CA THR A 94 -9.41 6.01 14.90
C THR A 94 -8.37 6.96 15.46
N PHE A 95 -7.74 7.76 14.61
CA PHE A 95 -6.77 8.77 15.02
C PHE A 95 -7.46 9.99 15.64
N SER A 96 -7.01 10.45 16.79
CA SER A 96 -7.36 11.76 17.35
C SER A 96 -6.44 12.83 16.76
N GLU A 97 -7.02 13.69 15.92
CA GLU A 97 -6.57 14.97 15.35
C GLU A 97 -5.08 15.39 15.38
N ASN A 98 -4.62 15.83 14.20
CA ASN A 98 -3.29 16.33 13.79
C ASN A 98 -2.29 15.28 13.29
N ILE A 99 -2.67 14.61 12.21
CA ILE A 99 -1.79 13.76 11.41
C ILE A 99 -0.80 14.63 10.63
N ARG A 100 0.50 14.46 10.88
CA ARG A 100 1.58 14.97 10.02
C ARG A 100 2.29 13.81 9.35
N VAL A 101 1.89 13.49 8.12
CA VAL A 101 2.55 12.46 7.30
C VAL A 101 3.84 13.04 6.73
N SER A 102 4.96 12.86 7.43
CA SER A 102 6.26 13.42 7.05
C SER A 102 6.74 12.92 5.68
N GLY A 103 6.59 11.63 5.39
CA GLY A 103 7.04 11.03 4.12
C GLY A 103 6.33 11.66 2.92
N VAL A 104 5.00 11.67 2.95
CA VAL A 104 4.16 12.30 1.90
C VAL A 104 4.43 13.79 1.75
N VAL A 105 4.55 14.52 2.86
CA VAL A 105 4.85 15.95 2.81
C VAL A 105 6.20 16.18 2.14
N ASN A 106 7.22 15.38 2.46
CA ASN A 106 8.53 15.48 1.83
C ASN A 106 8.47 15.14 0.33
N THR A 107 7.74 14.11 -0.08
CA THR A 107 7.56 13.76 -1.50
C THR A 107 6.79 14.84 -2.27
N ILE A 108 5.73 15.40 -1.69
CA ILE A 108 4.97 16.52 -2.29
C ILE A 108 5.85 17.77 -2.41
N LEU A 109 6.62 18.09 -1.36
CA LEU A 109 7.53 19.22 -1.37
C LEU A 109 8.64 19.02 -2.42
N ALA A 110 9.20 17.82 -2.53
CA ALA A 110 10.16 17.48 -3.56
C ALA A 110 9.56 17.64 -4.97
N LEU A 111 8.32 17.22 -5.22
CA LEU A 111 7.68 17.41 -6.53
C LEU A 111 7.46 18.87 -6.94
N ARG A 112 7.29 19.77 -5.97
CA ARG A 112 7.16 21.20 -6.24
C ARG A 112 8.44 21.79 -6.81
N ASP A 113 9.58 21.30 -6.35
CA ASP A 113 10.89 21.93 -6.59
C ASP A 113 11.79 21.11 -7.55
N ASP A 114 11.68 19.78 -7.55
CA ASP A 114 12.43 18.84 -8.40
C ASP A 114 11.78 17.44 -8.50
N THR A 115 11.22 17.11 -9.67
CA THR A 115 10.63 15.79 -9.94
C THR A 115 11.64 14.63 -9.82
N THR A 116 12.93 14.88 -10.04
CA THR A 116 13.98 13.85 -9.94
C THR A 116 14.12 13.38 -8.49
N SER A 117 14.23 14.32 -7.56
CA SER A 117 14.30 14.04 -6.13
C SER A 117 13.07 13.27 -5.63
N ALA A 118 11.88 13.58 -6.16
CA ALA A 118 10.67 12.85 -5.82
C ALA A 118 10.67 11.39 -6.31
N ILE A 119 11.16 11.14 -7.53
CA ILE A 119 11.30 9.77 -8.07
C ILE A 119 12.34 8.99 -7.27
N MET A 120 13.47 9.62 -6.92
CA MET A 120 14.49 8.98 -6.07
C MET A 120 13.89 8.57 -4.72
N GLY A 121 13.13 9.45 -4.07
CA GLY A 121 12.45 9.09 -2.81
C GLY A 121 11.48 7.91 -2.95
N ILE A 122 10.78 7.78 -4.09
CA ILE A 122 9.92 6.61 -4.35
C ILE A 122 10.75 5.33 -4.51
N MET A 123 11.90 5.42 -5.19
CA MET A 123 12.80 4.28 -5.35
C MET A 123 13.41 3.83 -4.02
N ASP A 124 13.77 4.78 -3.15
CA ASP A 124 14.28 4.49 -1.80
C ASP A 124 13.20 3.76 -0.95
N GLU A 125 11.92 4.16 -1.08
CA GLU A 125 10.81 3.48 -0.41
C GLU A 125 10.52 2.09 -1.00
N GLU A 126 10.68 1.90 -2.32
CA GLU A 126 10.60 0.57 -2.96
C GLU A 126 11.70 -0.37 -2.42
N GLU A 127 12.92 0.13 -2.30
CA GLU A 127 14.06 -0.61 -1.77
C GLU A 127 13.80 -1.01 -0.30
N SER A 128 13.45 -0.04 0.56
CA SER A 128 13.07 -0.30 1.97
C SER A 128 11.92 -1.30 2.07
N PHE A 129 10.89 -1.18 1.23
CA PHE A 129 9.77 -2.12 1.25
C PHE A 129 10.19 -3.55 0.88
N THR A 130 11.03 -3.69 -0.15
CA THR A 130 11.47 -5.01 -0.62
C THR A 130 12.44 -5.68 0.35
N GLU A 131 13.29 -4.90 1.02
CA GLU A 131 14.26 -5.41 2.00
C GLU A 131 13.61 -5.75 3.35
N GLU A 132 12.74 -4.87 3.86
CA GLU A 132 12.13 -5.02 5.19
C GLU A 132 10.89 -5.92 5.16
N MET A 133 10.17 -5.97 4.03
CA MET A 133 8.93 -6.74 3.88
C MET A 133 8.91 -7.60 2.60
N PRO A 134 9.88 -8.52 2.44
CA PRO A 134 10.01 -9.31 1.22
C PRO A 134 8.79 -10.19 0.93
N THR A 135 8.01 -10.60 1.93
CA THR A 135 6.80 -11.40 1.77
C THR A 135 5.67 -10.54 1.24
N ALA A 136 5.42 -9.37 1.86
CA ALA A 136 4.45 -8.41 1.35
C ALA A 136 4.78 -8.00 -0.10
N ALA A 137 6.04 -7.65 -0.40
CA ALA A 137 6.45 -7.27 -1.75
C ALA A 137 6.18 -8.37 -2.79
N LYS A 138 6.42 -9.65 -2.45
CA LYS A 138 6.07 -10.80 -3.29
C LYS A 138 4.58 -10.95 -3.51
N LEU A 139 3.76 -10.75 -2.46
CA LEU A 139 2.31 -10.80 -2.56
C LEU A 139 1.77 -9.70 -3.46
N ILE A 140 2.30 -8.48 -3.36
CA ILE A 140 1.95 -7.37 -4.27
C ILE A 140 2.35 -7.72 -5.71
N HIS A 141 3.55 -8.25 -5.91
CA HIS A 141 3.99 -8.69 -7.24
C HIS A 141 3.06 -9.77 -7.82
N TYR A 142 2.71 -10.78 -7.03
CA TYR A 142 1.80 -11.85 -7.43
C TYR A 142 0.40 -11.32 -7.73
N ALA A 143 -0.15 -10.46 -6.88
CA ALA A 143 -1.45 -9.82 -7.10
C ALA A 143 -1.46 -8.95 -8.36
N SER A 144 -0.34 -8.31 -8.70
CA SER A 144 -0.21 -7.50 -9.92
C SER A 144 -0.36 -8.34 -11.20
N GLU A 145 -0.13 -9.65 -11.16
CA GLU A 145 -0.25 -10.53 -12.34
C GLU A 145 -1.69 -10.67 -12.83
N PHE A 146 -2.68 -10.40 -11.96
CA PHE A 146 -4.09 -10.36 -12.34
C PHE A 146 -4.47 -9.08 -13.11
N SER A 147 -3.57 -8.10 -13.20
CA SER A 147 -3.72 -6.87 -13.99
C SER A 147 -2.57 -6.74 -15.00
N PRO A 148 -2.55 -7.58 -16.07
CA PRO A 148 -1.39 -7.70 -16.97
C PRO A 148 -1.05 -6.43 -17.74
N ASP A 149 -1.99 -5.49 -17.84
CA ASP A 149 -1.80 -4.21 -18.51
C ASP A 149 -1.02 -3.19 -17.64
N PHE A 150 -0.78 -3.47 -16.36
CA PHE A 150 -0.08 -2.55 -15.47
C PHE A 150 1.43 -2.85 -15.40
N ASP A 151 2.24 -1.79 -15.46
CA ASP A 151 3.68 -1.89 -15.21
C ASP A 151 3.90 -2.30 -13.75
N LYS A 152 4.38 -3.53 -13.53
CA LYS A 152 4.58 -4.13 -12.20
C LYS A 152 5.47 -3.28 -11.29
N ARG A 153 6.42 -2.53 -11.84
CA ARG A 153 7.28 -1.63 -11.05
C ARG A 153 6.48 -0.45 -10.51
N LEU A 154 5.59 0.14 -11.32
CA LEU A 154 4.73 1.23 -10.86
C LEU A 154 3.75 0.75 -9.79
N VAL A 155 3.24 -0.47 -9.93
CA VAL A 155 2.42 -1.12 -8.89
C VAL A 155 3.22 -1.25 -7.59
N LEU A 156 4.46 -1.73 -7.65
CA LEU A 156 5.28 -1.87 -6.44
C LEU A 156 5.61 -0.51 -5.79
N TRP A 157 5.89 0.52 -6.60
CA TRP A 157 6.10 1.89 -6.11
C TRP A 157 4.88 2.46 -5.38
N GLY A 158 3.68 2.23 -5.91
CA GLY A 158 2.44 2.65 -5.25
C GLY A 158 2.24 1.96 -3.92
N ALA A 159 2.48 0.65 -3.86
CA ALA A 159 2.39 -0.13 -2.63
C ALA A 159 3.43 0.31 -1.57
N ALA A 160 4.67 0.52 -1.98
CA ALA A 160 5.76 0.96 -1.11
C ALA A 160 5.47 2.33 -0.47
N LEU A 161 4.94 3.27 -1.27
CA LEU A 161 4.59 4.59 -0.77
C LEU A 161 3.40 4.54 0.20
N GLU A 162 2.38 3.72 -0.08
CA GLU A 162 1.23 3.54 0.83
C GLU A 162 1.67 2.90 2.15
N ARG A 163 2.61 1.96 2.10
CA ARG A 163 3.26 1.41 3.30
C ARG A 163 4.00 2.48 4.10
N SER A 164 4.79 3.33 3.45
CA SER A 164 5.51 4.42 4.15
C SER A 164 4.53 5.34 4.88
N ILE A 165 3.36 5.60 4.30
CA ILE A 165 2.28 6.38 4.93
C ILE A 165 1.67 5.64 6.13
N ASP A 166 1.31 4.36 5.99
CA ASP A 166 0.77 3.53 7.08
C ASP A 166 1.80 3.39 8.23
N ARG A 167 3.09 3.30 7.92
CA ARG A 167 4.21 3.29 8.88
C ARG A 167 4.30 4.60 9.65
N ASP A 168 4.39 5.74 8.96
CA ASP A 168 4.44 7.07 9.59
C ASP A 168 3.25 7.29 10.52
N MET A 169 2.08 6.77 10.12
CA MET A 169 0.86 6.85 10.92
C MET A 169 0.89 5.96 12.17
N MET A 170 1.51 4.78 12.10
CA MET A 170 1.72 3.92 13.26
C MET A 170 2.64 4.56 14.30
N ASP A 171 3.74 5.18 13.87
CA ASP A 171 4.70 5.82 14.76
C ASP A 171 4.08 7.03 15.49
N ILE A 172 3.10 7.70 14.88
CA ILE A 172 2.38 8.84 15.50
C ILE A 172 1.35 8.37 16.54
N ALA A 173 0.82 7.15 16.42
CA ALA A 173 -0.22 6.61 17.31
C ALA A 173 0.32 5.81 18.51
N ALA A 174 1.63 5.55 18.56
CA ALA A 174 2.33 4.89 19.67
C ALA A 174 2.71 5.87 20.79
#